data_AF-A0A3D1IR67-F1
#
_entry.id   AF-A0A3D1IR67-F1
#
_cell.length_a   1.000
_cell.length_b   1.000
_cell.length_c   1.000
_cell.angle_alpha   90.00
_cell.angle_beta   90.00
_cell.angle_gamma   90.00
#
_symmetry.space_group_name_H-M   'P 1'
#
loop_
_entity.id
_entity.type
_entity.pdbx_description
1 polymer ?
#
loop_
_entity_poly.entity_id
_entity_poly.type
_entity_poly.pdbx_seq_one_letter_code
_entity_poly.pdbx_strand_id
1 'polypeptide(L)'
;GGEFGRLPMAQGDYAKAGRDHGPSGFTSWMAGGGVKGGVVHGETDDIGYGAVRDRVSIQDWHATILHQLGMDHEKLTVDRNGLEERITHTYPTRVVREIL
;
A
#
# COMPACT_ATOMS: atom_id res chain seq x y z
N GLY A 1 4.75 4.01 -4.21
CA GLY A 1 3.79 3.28 -5.06
C GLY A 1 2.42 3.83 -4.78
N GLY A 2 1.56 3.93 -5.79
CA GLY A 2 0.18 4.39 -5.63
C GLY A 2 -0.74 3.29 -5.14
N GLU A 3 -1.99 3.65 -4.81
CA GLU A 3 -3.08 2.81 -4.29
C GLU A 3 -3.48 1.63 -5.21
N PHE A 4 -2.97 1.59 -6.42
CA PHE A 4 -3.36 0.62 -7.44
C PHE A 4 -2.17 -0.04 -8.12
N GLY A 5 -2.37 -1.30 -8.50
CA GLY A 5 -1.44 -2.10 -9.27
C GLY A 5 -1.90 -2.35 -10.70
N ARG A 6 -1.41 -3.46 -11.24
CA ARG A 6 -1.67 -3.88 -12.62
C ARG A 6 -2.20 -5.30 -12.60
N LEU A 7 -3.32 -5.53 -13.28
CA LEU A 7 -3.90 -6.85 -13.45
C LEU A 7 -2.99 -7.74 -14.31
N PRO A 8 -3.13 -9.07 -14.27
CA PRO A 8 -2.51 -9.97 -15.23
C PRO A 8 -3.25 -10.05 -16.57
N MET A 9 -4.18 -9.13 -16.81
CA MET A 9 -5.04 -9.07 -18.00
C MET A 9 -4.85 -7.74 -18.72
N ALA A 10 -5.27 -7.69 -19.97
CA ALA A 10 -5.30 -6.49 -20.79
C ALA A 10 -6.57 -6.48 -21.63
N GLN A 11 -7.23 -5.33 -21.75
CA GLN A 11 -8.38 -5.20 -22.64
C GLN A 11 -7.94 -4.82 -24.05
N GLY A 12 -8.37 -5.59 -25.06
CA GLY A 12 -8.13 -5.29 -26.49
C GLY A 12 -7.14 -6.24 -27.15
N ASP A 13 -6.40 -5.76 -28.15
CA ASP A 13 -5.37 -6.53 -28.85
C ASP A 13 -4.17 -6.76 -27.92
N TYR A 14 -4.07 -7.96 -27.34
CA TYR A 14 -3.01 -8.35 -26.41
C TYR A 14 -1.59 -8.16 -26.95
N ALA A 15 -1.36 -8.15 -28.27
CA ALA A 15 -0.05 -7.91 -28.84
C ALA A 15 0.39 -6.43 -28.76
N LYS A 16 -0.56 -5.52 -28.53
CA LYS A 16 -0.34 -4.06 -28.48
C LYS A 16 -0.77 -3.43 -27.16
N ALA A 17 -1.60 -4.11 -26.38
CA ALA A 17 -2.14 -3.61 -25.13
C ALA A 17 -1.14 -3.82 -23.97
N GLY A 18 -1.08 -2.83 -23.07
CA GLY A 18 -0.46 -2.99 -21.77
C GLY A 18 -1.42 -3.64 -20.77
N ARG A 19 -0.89 -4.11 -19.64
CA ARG A 19 -1.71 -4.65 -18.55
C ARG A 19 -2.65 -3.60 -17.97
N ASP A 20 -3.89 -3.99 -17.75
CA ASP A 20 -4.92 -3.13 -17.17
C ASP A 20 -4.58 -2.74 -15.74
N HIS A 21 -5.17 -1.64 -15.28
CA HIS A 21 -5.04 -1.15 -13.92
C HIS A 21 -6.00 -1.90 -12.99
N GLY A 22 -5.59 -2.20 -11.77
CA GLY A 22 -6.44 -2.94 -10.82
C GLY A 22 -6.09 -2.65 -9.36
N PRO A 23 -7.10 -2.54 -8.46
CA PRO A 23 -6.88 -2.30 -7.04
C PRO A 23 -6.55 -3.56 -6.24
N SER A 24 -6.72 -4.75 -6.84
CA SER A 24 -6.72 -6.03 -6.13
C SER A 24 -5.36 -6.39 -5.51
N GLY A 25 -4.26 -5.88 -6.05
CA GLY A 25 -2.92 -6.09 -5.52
C GLY A 25 -1.86 -5.25 -6.22
N PHE A 26 -0.83 -4.86 -5.47
CA PHE A 26 0.36 -4.18 -5.99
C PHE A 26 1.55 -4.46 -5.07
N THR A 27 2.75 -4.20 -5.56
CA THR A 27 4.00 -4.35 -4.81
C THR A 27 4.63 -2.98 -4.58
N SER A 28 5.12 -2.75 -3.37
CA SER A 28 5.97 -1.61 -3.04
C SER A 28 7.29 -2.09 -2.45
N TRP A 29 8.34 -1.28 -2.62
CA TRP A 29 9.66 -1.53 -2.05
C TRP A 29 10.08 -0.32 -1.21
N MET A 30 10.79 -0.61 -0.11
CA MET A 30 11.34 0.40 0.79
C MET A 30 12.71 -0.07 1.28
N ALA A 31 13.59 0.89 1.50
CA ALA A 31 14.90 0.67 2.12
C ALA A 31 15.25 1.87 3.02
N GLY A 32 16.04 1.61 4.06
CA GLY A 32 16.42 2.63 5.05
C GLY A 32 15.31 2.88 6.09
N GLY A 33 15.45 3.96 6.86
CA GLY A 33 14.46 4.37 7.88
C GLY A 33 14.32 3.43 9.08
N GLY A 34 15.09 2.34 9.15
CA GLY A 34 14.95 1.30 10.17
C GLY A 34 14.15 0.07 9.73
N VAL A 35 13.80 -0.05 8.44
CA VAL A 35 13.14 -1.26 7.89
C VAL A 35 14.11 -2.45 7.89
N LYS A 36 13.61 -3.65 8.22
CA LYS A 36 14.36 -4.91 8.10
C LYS A 36 14.79 -5.16 6.65
N GLY A 37 16.10 -5.31 6.45
CA GLY A 37 16.66 -5.71 5.16
C GLY A 37 16.33 -7.16 4.80
N GLY A 38 16.16 -7.45 3.51
CA GLY A 38 15.96 -8.81 3.00
C GLY A 38 14.60 -9.43 3.31
N VAL A 39 13.62 -8.64 3.74
CA VAL A 39 12.27 -9.11 4.05
C VAL A 39 11.35 -9.00 2.83
N VAL A 40 10.56 -10.04 2.62
CA VAL A 40 9.39 -10.06 1.74
C VAL A 40 8.17 -10.26 2.62
N HIS A 41 7.14 -9.43 2.46
CA HIS A 41 5.91 -9.49 3.25
C HIS A 41 4.70 -9.39 2.33
N GLY A 42 3.72 -10.26 2.58
CA GLY A 42 2.56 -10.42 1.71
C GLY A 42 2.82 -11.34 0.52
N GLU A 43 1.73 -11.78 -0.10
CA GLU A 43 1.74 -12.64 -1.29
C GLU A 43 0.52 -12.33 -2.16
N THR A 44 0.67 -12.44 -3.48
CA THR A 44 -0.45 -12.45 -4.42
C THR A 44 -0.85 -13.87 -4.79
N ASP A 45 -2.02 -14.05 -5.40
CA ASP A 45 -2.34 -15.33 -6.04
C ASP A 45 -1.34 -15.70 -7.14
N ASP A 46 -1.40 -16.96 -7.61
CA ASP A 46 -0.48 -17.55 -8.57
C ASP A 46 -0.37 -16.78 -9.90
N ILE A 47 -1.39 -16.00 -10.25
CA ILE A 47 -1.41 -15.22 -11.49
C ILE A 47 -1.13 -13.74 -11.25
N GLY A 48 -0.91 -13.32 -9.99
CA GLY A 48 -0.67 -11.93 -9.62
C GLY A 48 -1.90 -11.03 -9.75
N TYR A 49 -3.12 -11.58 -9.63
CA TYR A 49 -4.36 -10.81 -9.73
C TYR A 49 -4.63 -10.00 -8.47
N GLY A 50 -4.51 -10.60 -7.28
CA GLY A 50 -4.75 -9.91 -6.02
C GLY A 50 -3.90 -10.40 -4.87
N ALA A 51 -3.79 -9.58 -3.82
CA ALA A 51 -3.11 -9.95 -2.58
C ALA A 51 -3.94 -10.94 -1.77
N VAL A 52 -3.36 -12.09 -1.41
CA VAL A 52 -4.06 -13.22 -0.76
C VAL A 52 -3.54 -13.55 0.64
N ARG A 53 -2.30 -13.17 0.96
CA ARG A 53 -1.67 -13.45 2.26
C ARG A 53 -1.02 -12.19 2.82
N ASP A 54 -1.05 -12.07 4.16
CA ASP A 54 -0.40 -11.00 4.93
C ASP A 54 -0.61 -9.62 4.29
N ARG A 55 -1.89 -9.33 3.99
CA ARG A 55 -2.29 -8.16 3.21
C ARG A 55 -2.00 -6.88 3.97
N VAL A 56 -1.43 -5.91 3.25
CA VAL A 56 -1.17 -4.55 3.74
C VAL A 56 -2.07 -3.60 2.96
N SER A 57 -2.91 -2.83 3.67
CA SER A 57 -3.70 -1.78 3.05
C SER A 57 -2.84 -0.55 2.72
N ILE A 58 -3.33 0.33 1.85
CA ILE A 58 -2.61 1.59 1.56
C ILE A 58 -2.54 2.48 2.81
N GLN A 59 -3.55 2.40 3.69
CA GLN A 59 -3.58 3.11 4.96
C GLN A 59 -2.49 2.59 5.90
N ASP A 60 -2.34 1.27 6.03
CA ASP A 60 -1.28 0.65 6.86
C ASP A 60 0.10 1.03 6.32
N TRP A 61 0.23 1.07 5.00
CA TRP A 61 1.47 1.49 4.35
C TRP A 61 1.82 2.95 4.67
N HIS A 62 0.86 3.87 4.56
CA HIS A 62 1.06 5.27 4.93
C HIS A 62 1.34 5.45 6.42
N ALA A 63 0.63 4.74 7.30
CA ALA A 63 0.92 4.75 8.74
C ALA A 63 2.34 4.29 9.04
N THR A 64 2.82 3.27 8.32
CA THR A 64 4.19 2.76 8.46
C THR A 64 5.22 3.78 7.98
N ILE A 65 4.99 4.45 6.85
CA ILE A 65 5.86 5.54 6.38
C ILE A 65 5.93 6.67 7.41
N LEU A 66 4.79 7.13 7.92
CA LEU A 66 4.73 8.21 8.91
C LEU A 66 5.45 7.81 10.20
N HIS A 67 5.30 6.56 10.64
CA HIS A 67 6.03 6.03 11.79
C HIS A 67 7.55 6.09 11.60
N GLN A 68 8.06 5.70 10.43
CA GLN A 68 9.50 5.77 10.12
C GLN A 68 10.03 7.21 10.07
N LEU A 69 9.14 8.18 9.85
CA LEU A 69 9.45 9.61 9.90
C LEU A 69 9.29 10.21 11.31
N GLY A 70 8.98 9.40 12.33
CA GLY A 70 8.77 9.86 13.70
C GLY A 70 7.43 10.58 13.94
N MET A 71 6.47 10.41 13.04
CA MET A 71 5.15 11.03 13.11
C MET A 71 4.08 10.02 13.56
N ASP A 72 3.17 10.49 14.41
CA ASP A 72 1.98 9.75 14.81
C ASP A 72 0.86 9.97 13.79
N HIS A 73 0.54 8.94 12.99
CA HIS A 73 -0.45 9.04 11.93
C HIS A 73 -1.87 9.35 12.42
N GLU A 74 -2.17 9.11 13.70
CA GLU A 74 -3.46 9.47 14.29
C GLU A 74 -3.56 10.94 14.67
N LYS A 75 -2.43 11.61 14.86
CA LYS A 75 -2.37 13.03 15.26
C LYS A 75 -2.03 13.95 14.08
N LEU A 76 -1.50 13.41 12.99
CA LEU A 76 -1.25 14.18 11.78
C LEU A 76 -2.57 14.43 11.04
N THR A 77 -3.21 15.54 11.38
CA THR A 77 -4.46 16.01 10.77
C THR A 77 -4.21 17.22 9.88
N VAL A 78 -5.08 17.40 8.89
CA VAL A 78 -5.19 18.62 8.08
C VAL A 78 -6.63 19.10 8.18
N ASP A 79 -6.83 20.34 8.63
CA ASP A 79 -8.16 20.95 8.57
C ASP A 79 -8.55 21.17 7.11
N ARG A 80 -9.63 20.51 6.69
CA ARG A 80 -10.21 20.69 5.38
C ARG A 80 -11.71 20.83 5.51
N ASN A 81 -12.21 22.03 5.25
CA ASN A 81 -13.63 22.38 5.37
C ASN A 81 -14.20 22.12 6.78
N GLY A 82 -13.40 22.36 7.83
CA GLY A 82 -13.82 22.15 9.23
C GLY A 82 -13.83 20.68 9.68
N LEU A 83 -13.28 19.77 8.87
CA LEU A 83 -12.99 18.39 9.26
C LEU A 83 -11.48 18.22 9.44
N GLU A 84 -11.08 17.70 10.60
CA GLU A 84 -9.71 17.24 10.82
C GLU A 84 -9.48 15.91 10.10
N GLU A 85 -9.04 16.00 8.86
CA GLU A 85 -8.78 14.82 8.04
C GLU A 85 -7.40 14.22 8.31
N ARG A 86 -7.31 12.88 8.33
CA ARG A 86 -6.04 12.15 8.44
C ARG A 86 -5.77 11.42 7.13
N ILE A 87 -4.51 11.31 6.75
CA ILE A 87 -4.06 10.57 5.56
C ILE A 87 -4.46 9.09 5.62
N THR A 88 -4.55 8.52 6.83
CA THR A 88 -4.92 7.11 7.04
C THR A 88 -6.40 6.90 7.36
N HIS A 89 -7.25 7.93 7.27
CA HIS A 89 -8.63 7.82 7.75
C HIS A 89 -9.51 6.92 6.84
N THR A 90 -10.73 6.63 7.34
CA THR A 90 -11.80 5.74 6.84
C THR A 90 -11.80 4.31 7.39
N TYR A 91 -10.64 3.70 7.69
CA TYR A 91 -10.58 2.31 8.19
C TYR A 91 -9.61 2.12 9.36
N PRO A 92 -9.80 1.07 10.19
CA PRO A 92 -8.79 0.66 11.16
C PRO A 92 -7.44 0.49 10.47
N THR A 93 -6.42 1.15 11.00
CA THR A 93 -5.09 1.22 10.39
C THR A 93 -4.04 0.83 11.43
N ARG A 94 -3.01 0.11 11.00
CA ARG A 94 -1.88 -0.29 11.85
C ARG A 94 -0.54 0.05 11.20
N VAL A 95 0.47 0.22 12.03
CA VAL A 95 1.86 0.16 11.60
C VAL A 95 2.22 -1.30 11.31
N VAL A 96 2.80 -1.58 10.14
CA VAL A 96 3.22 -2.91 9.70
C VAL A 96 4.55 -3.26 10.37
N ARG A 97 4.49 -3.66 11.63
CA ARG A 97 5.68 -3.96 12.46
C ARG A 97 6.46 -5.19 11.98
N GLU A 98 5.85 -6.02 11.15
CA GLU A 98 6.47 -7.24 10.60
C GLU A 98 7.71 -6.91 9.76
N ILE A 99 7.69 -5.77 9.06
CA ILE A 99 8.77 -5.31 8.17
C ILE A 99 9.73 -4.29 8.82
N LEU A 100 9.41 -3.82 10.02
CA LEU A 100 10.25 -2.90 10.79
C LEU A 100 11.26 -3.65 11.66
#